data_AF-A0A8H3EBU1-F1
#
_entry.id   AF-A0A8H3EBU1-F1
#
_cell.length_a   1.000
_cell.length_b   1.000
_cell.length_c   1.000
_cell.angle_alpha   90.00
_cell.angle_beta   90.00
_cell.angle_gamma   90.00
#
_symmetry.space_group_name_H-M   'P 1'
#
loop_
_entity.id
_entity.type
_entity.pdbx_description
1 polymer ?
#
loop_
_entity_poly.entity_id
_entity_poly.type
_entity_poly.pdbx_seq_one_letter_code
_entity_poly.pdbx_strand_id
1 'polypeptide(L)'
;MGKRAAESLETEGVSLKAGNRPVKAEHGNDDENFEDEFEDEFESEDEIIEAGVDGRPDEEREAEEKRDAMDVDQRTFIPGRDKLAAGESLSPDQSTYQMLHALTTPWPCLSFDILRDSLGDNRKSYPAILYAVAGTQAESRKAKDNQLLVMKLSGLSRMDRAQDEEDSDEDSDSEDAEPILETKPIPLSSTTNRIRAHQVPSPNAAKPPTTFTAVMLENSEVLIHDITPHLTSFDVPGTILTPTQSKPVATLRMHKSEGYAVAWSPLATSPKLLTGDNDGKIFVTTLTDGRWATDRFPFTGHASSVEDIQWSPNERNVFASASSDGSIKIWDVRSKSHTAAVSVNVSDTDINVLSWSAQTPHLLATGADDGLWAVWDLRHWKPGSSSPKPKPVASFDFHREQITSVEWHPTEDSIVAVAAGDNTLTLWDLSVEFDDEESKDTADAKDVPPQLLFVHYMEGVKECHWHPQIPGTVMGTGEGGFG
;
A
#
# COMPACT_ATOMS: atom_id res chain seq x y z
N MET A 1 11.62 4.40 12.22
CA MET A 1 10.73 5.35 12.93
C MET A 1 11.39 5.74 14.25
N GLY A 2 11.31 7.02 14.65
CA GLY A 2 11.68 7.50 15.99
C GLY A 2 10.44 7.68 16.88
N LYS A 3 10.63 7.80 18.21
CA LYS A 3 9.54 8.03 19.16
C LYS A 3 9.25 9.52 19.34
N ARG A 4 7.98 9.90 19.53
CA ARG A 4 7.55 11.25 19.92
C ARG A 4 6.61 11.20 21.13
N ALA A 5 6.69 12.17 22.03
CA ALA A 5 5.79 12.33 23.17
C ALA A 5 4.47 13.04 22.79
N ALA A 6 3.37 12.76 23.48
CA ALA A 6 2.08 13.46 23.30
C ALA A 6 2.09 14.90 23.85
N GLU A 7 1.36 15.79 23.18
CA GLU A 7 1.05 17.15 23.65
C GLU A 7 0.32 17.15 25.00
N SER A 8 0.77 18.01 25.91
CA SER A 8 -0.01 18.37 27.09
C SER A 8 -1.16 19.31 26.68
N LEU A 9 -2.38 18.76 26.59
CA LEU A 9 -3.60 19.55 26.48
C LEU A 9 -3.81 20.40 27.74
N GLU A 10 -3.33 21.65 27.72
CA GLU A 10 -3.81 22.67 28.66
C GLU A 10 -5.17 23.19 28.19
N THR A 11 -6.20 22.74 28.89
CA THR A 11 -7.54 23.32 28.83
C THR A 11 -7.55 24.72 29.42
N GLU A 12 -7.56 25.76 28.59
CA GLU A 12 -8.15 27.06 28.94
C GLU A 12 -9.32 27.38 28.01
N GLY A 13 -10.53 27.18 28.54
CA GLY A 13 -11.75 27.61 27.89
C GLY A 13 -12.03 29.08 28.19
N VAL A 14 -12.13 29.91 27.14
CA VAL A 14 -12.88 31.17 27.20
C VAL A 14 -13.73 31.31 25.94
N SER A 15 -15.04 31.15 26.13
CA SER A 15 -16.09 31.43 25.15
C SER A 15 -16.19 32.92 24.84
N LEU A 16 -16.18 33.32 23.56
CA LEU A 16 -16.56 34.68 23.14
C LEU A 16 -17.87 34.66 22.33
N LYS A 17 -18.84 35.40 22.86
CA LYS A 17 -20.20 35.60 22.35
C LYS A 17 -20.25 36.63 21.22
N ALA A 18 -21.24 36.42 20.35
CA ALA A 18 -21.69 37.27 19.26
C ALA A 18 -21.80 38.77 19.60
N GLY A 19 -21.23 39.61 18.74
CA GLY A 19 -21.37 41.07 18.77
C GLY A 19 -22.60 41.53 18.00
N ASN A 20 -23.47 42.29 18.67
CA ASN A 20 -24.55 43.06 18.07
C ASN A 20 -24.15 44.56 18.04
N ARG A 21 -24.43 45.19 16.89
CA ARG A 21 -24.28 46.64 16.62
C ARG A 21 -25.24 47.50 17.47
N PRO A 22 -24.89 48.78 17.74
CA PRO A 22 -25.82 49.85 17.32
C PRO A 22 -25.20 51.21 16.87
N VAL A 23 -25.76 51.66 15.75
CA VAL A 23 -26.14 52.96 15.13
C VAL A 23 -26.02 54.34 15.87
N LYS A 24 -25.50 55.35 15.11
CA LYS A 24 -25.70 56.85 15.02
C LYS A 24 -25.41 57.75 16.25
N ALA A 25 -25.06 59.05 16.14
CA ALA A 25 -25.25 60.10 15.11
C ALA A 25 -24.14 61.19 15.26
N GLU A 26 -23.59 61.76 14.18
CA GLU A 26 -23.83 63.11 13.58
C GLU A 26 -23.18 64.36 14.24
N HIS A 27 -22.80 65.30 13.35
CA HIS A 27 -22.24 66.66 13.51
C HIS A 27 -20.71 66.72 13.69
N GLY A 28 -19.93 67.56 13.00
CA GLY A 28 -20.23 68.66 12.08
C GLY A 28 -19.11 69.72 12.16
N ASN A 29 -18.56 70.07 11.00
CA ASN A 29 -17.81 71.29 10.63
C ASN A 29 -16.44 71.66 11.24
N ASP A 30 -15.55 71.95 10.28
CA ASP A 30 -14.61 73.07 10.15
C ASP A 30 -13.59 73.33 11.27
N ASP A 31 -12.29 73.25 10.95
CA ASP A 31 -11.48 74.47 10.81
C ASP A 31 -10.08 74.21 10.23
N GLU A 32 -9.53 75.29 9.69
CA GLU A 32 -8.44 75.44 8.74
C GLU A 32 -7.03 75.42 9.34
N ASN A 33 -6.04 75.27 8.43
CA ASN A 33 -4.70 75.86 8.43
C ASN A 33 -3.67 75.46 9.51
N PHE A 34 -2.47 75.06 9.07
CA PHE A 34 -1.30 75.96 8.95
C PHE A 34 -0.11 75.21 8.32
N GLU A 35 0.49 75.82 7.30
CA GLU A 35 1.79 75.47 6.71
C GLU A 35 2.96 75.88 7.63
N ASP A 36 4.13 75.29 7.33
CA ASP A 36 5.52 75.78 7.47
C ASP A 36 6.43 74.69 8.07
N GLU A 37 7.30 74.07 7.26
CA GLU A 37 8.63 74.54 6.85
C GLU A 37 9.67 74.12 7.90
N PHE A 38 10.59 73.20 7.55
CA PHE A 38 12.02 73.20 7.89
C PHE A 38 12.68 71.96 7.27
N GLU A 39 13.53 72.21 6.26
CA GLU A 39 14.67 71.37 5.90
C GLU A 39 15.63 71.25 7.10
N ASP A 40 16.33 70.12 7.24
CA ASP A 40 17.80 70.07 7.35
C ASP A 40 18.34 68.62 7.60
N GLU A 41 19.24 68.22 6.69
CA GLU A 41 20.47 67.41 6.81
C GLU A 41 20.64 66.16 7.71
N PHE A 42 20.99 65.05 7.04
CA PHE A 42 22.03 64.00 7.28
C PHE A 42 22.22 63.29 8.64
N GLU A 43 22.27 61.95 8.58
CA GLU A 43 23.04 60.91 9.33
C GLU A 43 22.16 59.63 9.32
N SER A 44 22.58 58.37 9.16
CA SER A 44 23.84 57.63 9.15
C SER A 44 23.58 56.25 8.49
N GLU A 45 24.64 55.56 8.07
CA GLU A 45 24.60 54.13 7.70
C GLU A 45 24.21 53.31 8.94
N ASP A 46 23.00 52.75 8.96
CA ASP A 46 22.64 51.67 9.88
C ASP A 46 22.09 50.49 9.07
N GLU A 47 22.66 49.32 9.36
CA GLU A 47 22.32 48.01 8.82
C GLU A 47 20.81 47.81 8.70
N ILE A 48 20.35 47.53 7.49
CA ILE A 48 19.00 47.02 7.26
C ILE A 48 19.00 45.59 7.79
N ILE A 49 18.66 45.43 9.07
CA ILE A 49 18.24 44.15 9.61
C ILE A 49 16.88 43.88 8.96
N GLU A 50 16.84 42.89 8.06
CA GLU A 50 15.62 42.43 7.41
C GLU A 50 14.72 41.77 8.47
N ALA A 51 14.02 42.59 9.25
CA ALA A 51 13.03 42.10 10.18
C ALA A 51 11.87 41.52 9.37
N GLY A 52 11.60 40.23 9.53
CA GLY A 52 10.41 39.58 9.02
C GLY A 52 9.12 40.27 9.48
N VAL A 53 7.99 39.86 8.92
CA VAL A 53 6.65 40.50 9.01
C VAL A 53 6.12 40.75 10.45
N ASP A 54 6.80 40.27 11.49
CA ASP A 54 6.50 40.46 12.91
C ASP A 54 7.53 41.30 13.71
N GLY A 55 8.62 41.76 13.09
CA GLY A 55 9.58 42.69 13.70
C GLY A 55 10.61 42.04 14.66
N ARG A 56 10.76 40.72 14.66
CA ARG A 56 11.74 39.99 15.51
C ARG A 56 13.01 39.61 14.73
N PRO A 57 14.19 39.54 15.39
CA PRO A 57 15.42 39.03 14.76
C PRO A 57 15.31 37.54 14.41
N ASP A 58 15.86 37.13 13.27
CA ASP A 58 15.82 35.73 12.81
C ASP A 58 16.43 34.75 13.82
N GLU A 59 17.51 35.14 14.51
CA GLU A 59 18.11 34.33 15.57
C GLU A 59 17.14 34.02 16.73
N GLU A 60 16.22 34.94 17.03
CA GLU A 60 15.24 34.75 18.11
C GLU A 60 14.11 33.82 17.65
N ARG A 61 13.74 33.88 16.37
CA ARG A 61 12.77 32.97 15.75
C ARG A 61 13.33 31.56 15.59
N GLU A 62 14.55 31.42 15.07
CA GLU A 62 15.23 30.12 14.98
C GLU A 62 15.44 29.51 16.36
N ALA A 63 15.75 30.32 17.38
CA ALA A 63 15.87 29.85 18.75
C ALA A 63 14.53 29.42 19.35
N GLU A 64 13.42 30.08 19.00
CA GLU A 64 12.07 29.69 19.41
C GLU A 64 11.62 28.41 18.68
N GLU A 65 11.85 28.29 17.38
CA GLU A 65 11.63 27.08 16.59
C GLU A 65 12.47 25.90 17.10
N LYS A 66 13.72 26.12 17.53
CA LYS A 66 14.55 25.09 18.20
C LYS A 66 14.08 24.73 19.60
N ARG A 67 13.44 25.65 20.32
CA ARG A 67 12.87 25.41 21.65
C ARG A 67 11.54 24.66 21.56
N ASP A 68 10.77 24.93 20.51
CA ASP A 68 9.49 24.28 20.20
C ASP A 68 9.67 22.99 19.38
N ALA A 69 10.86 22.77 18.81
CA ALA A 69 11.25 21.50 18.21
C ALA A 69 11.26 20.40 19.29
N MET A 70 10.22 19.57 19.26
CA MET A 70 10.07 18.44 20.17
C MET A 70 11.28 17.50 20.06
N ASP A 71 11.82 17.08 21.20
CA ASP A 71 12.93 16.13 21.28
C ASP A 71 12.49 14.77 20.70
N VAL A 72 12.88 14.48 19.45
CA VAL A 72 12.60 13.21 18.78
C VAL A 72 13.72 12.24 19.14
N ASP A 73 13.39 11.14 19.82
CA ASP A 73 14.36 10.06 20.02
C ASP A 73 14.71 9.47 18.66
N GLN A 74 15.94 9.74 18.20
CA GLN A 74 16.45 9.26 16.91
C GLN A 74 16.77 7.75 16.91
N ARG A 75 16.59 7.05 18.04
CA ARG A 75 16.74 5.59 18.07
C ARG A 75 15.67 4.93 17.20
N THR A 76 16.11 4.00 16.37
CA THR A 76 15.22 3.19 15.54
C THR A 76 14.32 2.34 16.42
N PHE A 77 13.01 2.56 16.33
CA PHE A 77 12.01 1.70 16.96
C PHE A 77 11.97 0.32 16.27
N ILE A 78 12.25 -0.74 17.03
CA ILE A 78 12.14 -2.13 16.59
C ILE A 78 10.91 -2.77 17.26
N PRO A 79 9.87 -3.09 16.49
CA PRO A 79 8.68 -3.82 16.94
C PRO A 79 9.04 -5.07 17.74
N GLY A 80 8.37 -5.26 18.87
CA GLY A 80 8.62 -6.38 19.80
C GLY A 80 9.80 -6.19 20.77
N ARG A 81 10.69 -5.23 20.54
CA ARG A 81 11.74 -4.83 21.49
C ARG A 81 11.41 -3.53 22.19
N ASP A 82 11.02 -2.55 21.39
CA ASP A 82 10.59 -1.27 21.88
C ASP A 82 9.10 -1.31 22.18
N LYS A 83 8.73 -0.77 23.32
CA LYS A 83 7.33 -0.50 23.66
C LYS A 83 7.09 0.99 23.54
N LEU A 84 6.04 1.34 22.82
CA LEU A 84 5.46 2.68 22.87
C LEU A 84 4.81 2.85 24.24
N ALA A 85 5.18 3.92 24.95
CA ALA A 85 4.45 4.30 26.15
C ALA A 85 3.07 4.85 25.77
N ALA A 86 2.15 4.87 26.73
CA ALA A 86 0.81 5.43 26.50
C ALA A 86 0.91 6.92 26.12
N GLY A 87 0.46 7.26 24.92
CA GLY A 87 0.54 8.61 24.36
C GLY A 87 1.75 8.88 23.46
N GLU A 88 2.70 7.95 23.32
CA GLU A 88 3.77 8.10 22.33
C GLU A 88 3.27 7.72 20.93
N SER A 89 3.75 8.44 19.91
CA SER A 89 3.51 8.11 18.51
C SER A 89 4.83 7.89 17.76
N LEU A 90 4.79 7.07 16.72
CA LEU A 90 5.92 6.86 15.83
C LEU A 90 5.85 7.82 14.65
N SER A 91 6.96 8.51 14.39
CA SER A 91 7.12 9.27 13.16
C SER A 91 8.17 8.61 12.24
N PRO A 92 7.93 8.56 10.93
CA PRO A 92 8.94 8.11 9.99
C PRO A 92 10.12 9.07 10.01
N ASP A 93 11.32 8.49 9.97
CA ASP A 93 12.52 9.25 9.69
C ASP A 93 12.54 9.54 8.20
N GLN A 94 12.16 10.76 7.83
CA GLN A 94 11.98 11.17 6.44
C GLN A 94 13.27 11.06 5.63
N SER A 95 14.45 11.14 6.26
CA SER A 95 15.75 11.01 5.59
C SER A 95 15.98 9.63 4.95
N THR A 96 15.24 8.62 5.42
CA THR A 96 15.30 7.23 4.94
C THR A 96 14.41 6.96 3.72
N TYR A 97 13.55 7.92 3.34
CA TYR A 97 12.63 7.80 2.22
C TYR A 97 13.03 8.73 1.08
N GLN A 98 12.94 8.24 -0.15
CA GLN A 98 12.95 9.13 -1.32
C GLN A 98 11.57 9.74 -1.56
N MET A 99 10.52 8.99 -1.26
CA MET A 99 9.12 9.38 -1.43
C MET A 99 8.31 8.67 -0.34
N LEU A 100 7.49 9.42 0.40
CA LEU A 100 6.56 8.88 1.39
C LEU A 100 5.31 9.76 1.43
N HIS A 101 4.17 9.19 1.07
CA HIS A 101 2.90 9.93 1.03
C HIS A 101 1.79 9.07 1.62
N ALA A 102 1.07 9.60 2.60
CA ALA A 102 -0.10 8.94 3.18
C ALA A 102 -1.38 9.57 2.63
N LEU A 103 -2.27 8.74 2.10
CA LEU A 103 -3.51 9.17 1.45
C LEU A 103 -4.69 8.36 1.99
N THR A 104 -5.73 9.06 2.45
CA THR A 104 -6.88 8.44 3.11
C THR A 104 -8.07 8.26 2.16
N THR A 105 -8.72 7.10 2.24
CA THR A 105 -9.99 6.83 1.58
C THR A 105 -11.18 6.99 2.53
N PRO A 106 -12.42 7.17 2.02
CA PRO A 106 -13.61 7.30 2.88
C PRO A 106 -13.86 6.13 3.84
N TRP A 107 -13.37 4.95 3.47
CA TRP A 107 -13.43 3.72 4.22
C TRP A 107 -12.09 2.98 4.11
N PRO A 108 -11.67 2.22 5.12
CA PRO A 108 -10.52 1.33 5.02
C PRO A 108 -10.69 0.35 3.85
N CYS A 109 -9.57 -0.05 3.26
CA CYS A 109 -9.53 -1.04 2.22
C CYS A 109 -8.71 -2.23 2.72
N LEU A 110 -9.30 -3.43 2.74
CA LEU A 110 -8.54 -4.63 3.10
C LEU A 110 -7.59 -5.04 1.98
N SER A 111 -7.99 -4.76 0.74
CA SER A 111 -7.24 -5.18 -0.44
C SER A 111 -7.26 -4.13 -1.53
N PHE A 112 -6.15 -4.08 -2.26
CA PHE A 112 -5.95 -3.23 -3.43
C PHE A 112 -5.05 -3.93 -4.46
N ASP A 113 -4.94 -3.35 -5.65
CA ASP A 113 -3.99 -3.78 -6.67
C ASP A 113 -3.50 -2.58 -7.48
N ILE A 114 -2.24 -2.61 -7.89
CA ILE A 114 -1.59 -1.53 -8.66
C ILE A 114 -1.80 -1.77 -10.15
N LEU A 115 -2.16 -0.72 -10.89
CA LEU A 115 -2.38 -0.78 -12.33
C LEU A 115 -1.17 -0.25 -13.07
N ARG A 116 -0.79 -0.92 -14.18
CA ARG A 116 0.19 -0.34 -15.09
C ARG A 116 -0.46 0.75 -15.94
N ASP A 117 0.28 1.83 -16.15
CA ASP A 117 -0.09 2.96 -16.99
C ASP A 117 0.80 3.06 -18.24
N SER A 118 0.51 4.06 -19.08
CA SER A 118 1.23 4.35 -20.32
C SER A 118 2.33 5.40 -20.18
N LEU A 119 2.73 5.76 -18.95
CA LEU A 119 3.75 6.79 -18.69
C LEU A 119 5.18 6.25 -18.79
N GLY A 120 5.34 4.94 -19.02
CA GLY A 120 6.62 4.27 -19.19
C GLY A 120 7.02 3.42 -17.99
N ASP A 121 8.04 2.58 -18.19
CA ASP A 121 8.65 1.75 -17.14
C ASP A 121 9.91 2.43 -16.58
N ASN A 122 10.33 2.03 -15.37
CA ASN A 122 11.50 2.59 -14.68
C ASN A 122 11.43 4.12 -14.48
N ARG A 123 10.25 4.63 -14.14
CA ARG A 123 10.02 6.06 -13.88
C ARG A 123 10.71 6.47 -12.57
N LYS A 124 11.58 7.48 -12.64
CA LYS A 124 12.34 8.05 -11.51
C LYS A 124 12.17 9.57 -11.35
N SER A 125 11.33 10.16 -12.19
CA SER A 125 11.03 11.59 -12.17
C SER A 125 9.88 11.88 -11.23
N TYR A 126 9.95 13.03 -10.55
CA TYR A 126 8.92 13.54 -9.65
C TYR A 126 8.29 14.82 -10.23
N PRO A 127 7.03 15.15 -9.86
CA PRO A 127 6.12 14.33 -9.05
C PRO A 127 5.67 13.07 -9.80
N ALA A 128 5.53 11.97 -9.07
CA ALA A 128 5.05 10.71 -9.62
C ALA A 128 3.52 10.67 -9.70
N ILE A 129 3.03 9.85 -10.63
CA ILE A 129 1.61 9.51 -10.80
C ILE A 129 1.50 7.98 -10.80
N LEU A 130 0.55 7.45 -10.06
CA LEU A 130 0.24 6.03 -10.04
C LEU A 130 -1.27 5.78 -10.06
N TYR A 131 -1.67 4.59 -10.51
CA TYR A 131 -3.05 4.15 -10.61
C TYR A 131 -3.25 2.86 -9.83
N ALA A 132 -4.37 2.76 -9.13
CA ALA A 132 -4.68 1.60 -8.31
C ALA A 132 -6.19 1.34 -8.27
N VAL A 133 -6.56 0.14 -7.82
CA VAL A 133 -7.94 -0.20 -7.47
C VAL A 133 -8.00 -0.71 -6.04
N ALA A 134 -9.05 -0.38 -5.32
CA ALA A 134 -9.25 -0.87 -3.96
C ALA A 134 -10.72 -1.19 -3.70
N GLY A 135 -10.97 -2.15 -2.81
CA GLY A 135 -12.32 -2.45 -2.33
C GLY A 135 -12.51 -1.98 -0.89
N THR A 136 -13.57 -1.22 -0.63
CA THR A 136 -13.81 -0.68 0.71
C THR A 136 -14.43 -1.71 1.66
N GLN A 137 -14.23 -1.45 2.95
CA GLN A 137 -14.88 -2.12 4.07
C GLN A 137 -15.65 -1.10 4.92
N ALA A 138 -16.83 -0.73 4.44
CA ALA A 138 -17.74 0.11 5.19
C ALA A 138 -18.27 -0.61 6.43
N GLU A 139 -18.45 0.11 7.54
CA GLU A 139 -19.05 -0.44 8.76
C GLU A 139 -20.37 -1.17 8.47
N SER A 140 -20.69 -2.23 9.23
CA SER A 140 -21.87 -3.07 8.94
C SER A 140 -23.20 -2.30 8.86
N ARG A 141 -23.36 -1.20 9.62
CA ARG A 141 -24.57 -0.34 9.57
C ARG A 141 -24.66 0.48 8.28
N LYS A 142 -23.55 0.63 7.58
CA LYS A 142 -23.35 1.36 6.33
C LYS A 142 -22.84 0.43 5.21
N ALA A 143 -23.16 -0.87 5.27
CA ALA A 143 -22.72 -1.85 4.27
C ALA A 143 -23.10 -1.51 2.81
N LYS A 144 -24.12 -0.66 2.61
CA LYS A 144 -24.51 -0.12 1.30
C LYS A 144 -23.53 0.93 0.72
N ASP A 145 -22.64 1.44 1.56
CA ASP A 145 -21.62 2.43 1.20
C ASP A 145 -20.32 1.75 0.72
N ASN A 146 -20.30 0.41 0.67
CA ASN A 146 -19.20 -0.36 0.08
C ASN A 146 -19.06 -0.06 -1.41
N GLN A 147 -17.82 0.11 -1.86
CA GLN A 147 -17.45 0.59 -3.19
C GLN A 147 -16.15 -0.06 -3.65
N LEU A 148 -16.06 -0.28 -4.96
CA LEU A 148 -14.82 -0.44 -5.69
C LEU A 148 -14.33 0.96 -6.06
N LEU A 149 -13.16 1.34 -5.55
CA LEU A 149 -12.50 2.59 -5.84
C LEU A 149 -11.53 2.36 -7.00
N VAL A 150 -11.75 3.05 -8.12
CA VAL A 150 -10.71 3.22 -9.15
C VAL A 150 -9.98 4.52 -8.81
N MET A 151 -8.66 4.48 -8.64
CA MET A 151 -7.89 5.54 -8.01
C MET A 151 -6.77 6.04 -8.92
N LYS A 152 -6.53 7.35 -8.89
CA LYS A 152 -5.36 8.03 -9.45
C LYS A 152 -4.72 8.85 -8.33
N LEU A 153 -3.46 8.57 -8.07
CA LEU A 153 -2.64 9.32 -7.12
C LEU A 153 -1.66 10.16 -7.94
N SER A 154 -1.62 11.46 -7.71
CA SER A 154 -0.76 12.41 -8.43
C SER A 154 -0.11 13.40 -7.48
N GLY A 155 0.91 14.13 -7.93
CA GLY A 155 1.61 15.08 -7.04
C GLY A 155 2.49 14.37 -6.02
N LEU A 156 2.90 13.12 -6.26
CA LEU A 156 3.76 12.39 -5.32
C LEU A 156 5.20 12.91 -5.47
N SER A 157 5.57 13.93 -4.71
CA SER A 157 6.89 14.56 -4.73
C SER A 157 7.95 13.75 -3.98
N ARG A 158 9.22 14.15 -4.16
CA ARG A 158 10.35 13.63 -3.39
C ARG A 158 10.34 14.27 -2.00
N MET A 159 10.82 13.55 -0.98
CA MET A 159 11.03 14.13 0.36
C MET A 159 12.23 15.09 0.34
N ASP A 160 12.10 16.24 1.01
CA ASP A 160 13.21 17.18 1.21
C ASP A 160 14.28 16.56 2.12
N ARG A 161 15.53 16.56 1.66
CA ARG A 161 16.65 16.08 2.45
C ARG A 161 17.37 17.30 3.02
N ALA A 162 17.41 17.41 4.34
CA ALA A 162 18.09 18.48 5.09
C ALA A 162 19.61 18.63 4.82
N GLN A 163 20.19 17.89 3.88
CA GLN A 163 21.59 18.03 3.43
C GLN A 163 21.74 18.85 2.15
N ASP A 164 20.64 19.19 1.47
CA ASP A 164 20.69 19.97 0.22
C ASP A 164 20.62 21.50 0.48
N GLU A 165 20.59 21.94 1.74
CA GLU A 165 20.54 23.37 2.13
C GLU A 165 21.89 24.11 2.06
N GLU A 166 23.03 23.41 1.94
CA GLU A 166 24.35 24.08 1.86
C GLU A 166 24.78 24.46 0.42
N ASP A 167 24.05 24.03 -0.63
CA ASP A 167 24.40 24.27 -2.03
C ASP A 167 23.26 24.82 -2.92
N SER A 168 22.10 25.21 -2.36
CA SER A 168 20.96 25.69 -3.16
C SER A 168 20.98 27.20 -3.42
N ASP A 169 21.98 27.68 -4.16
CA ASP A 169 22.02 29.00 -4.82
C ASP A 169 21.55 28.92 -6.29
N GLU A 170 20.59 28.04 -6.59
CA GLU A 170 19.92 28.00 -7.89
C GLU A 170 18.42 27.77 -7.69
N ASP A 171 17.62 28.60 -8.36
CA ASP A 171 16.15 28.62 -8.42
C ASP A 171 15.51 27.21 -8.53
N SER A 172 15.35 26.50 -7.42
CA SER A 172 14.54 25.29 -7.37
C SER A 172 13.08 25.69 -7.22
N ASP A 173 12.46 26.06 -8.34
CA ASP A 173 11.00 26.05 -8.52
C ASP A 173 10.45 24.60 -8.44
N SER A 174 10.92 23.78 -7.50
CA SER A 174 10.23 22.54 -7.15
C SER A 174 8.95 22.95 -6.46
N GLU A 175 7.91 23.24 -7.25
CA GLU A 175 6.55 23.32 -6.76
C GLU A 175 6.29 22.01 -6.01
N ASP A 176 6.30 22.07 -4.67
CA ASP A 176 5.92 20.99 -3.78
C ASP A 176 4.46 20.68 -4.04
N ALA A 177 4.22 19.86 -5.06
CA ALA A 177 2.89 19.45 -5.43
C ALA A 177 2.32 18.64 -4.27
N GLU A 178 1.23 19.13 -3.67
CA GLU A 178 0.51 18.37 -2.66
C GLU A 178 0.01 17.05 -3.28
N PRO A 179 0.13 15.91 -2.59
CA PRO A 179 -0.33 14.64 -3.10
C PRO A 179 -1.87 14.63 -3.18
N ILE A 180 -2.40 14.32 -4.36
CA ILE A 180 -3.84 14.30 -4.64
C ILE A 180 -4.28 12.86 -4.92
N LEU A 181 -5.33 12.43 -4.21
CA LEU A 181 -6.04 11.18 -4.48
C LEU A 181 -7.39 11.47 -5.16
N GLU A 182 -7.47 11.17 -6.45
CA GLU A 182 -8.73 11.17 -7.18
C GLU A 182 -9.34 9.77 -7.22
N THR A 183 -10.65 9.66 -7.02
CA THR A 183 -11.37 8.37 -7.05
C THR A 183 -12.59 8.40 -7.96
N LYS A 184 -12.85 7.28 -8.64
CA LYS A 184 -14.12 6.98 -9.34
C LYS A 184 -14.77 5.76 -8.69
N PRO A 185 -15.78 5.94 -7.82
CA PRO A 185 -16.39 4.85 -7.09
C PRO A 185 -17.39 4.05 -7.94
N ILE A 186 -17.39 2.73 -7.75
CA ILE A 186 -18.38 1.79 -8.29
C ILE A 186 -19.08 1.13 -7.10
N PRO A 187 -20.40 1.28 -6.92
CA PRO A 187 -21.11 0.68 -5.79
C PRO A 187 -21.00 -0.84 -5.77
N LEU A 188 -20.75 -1.41 -4.58
CA LEU A 188 -20.72 -2.85 -4.34
C LEU A 188 -21.88 -3.27 -3.44
N SER A 189 -22.28 -4.54 -3.54
CA SER A 189 -23.39 -5.10 -2.76
C SER A 189 -23.00 -5.53 -1.35
N SER A 190 -21.71 -5.62 -1.05
CA SER A 190 -21.17 -6.16 0.19
C SER A 190 -19.70 -5.72 0.35
N THR A 191 -19.12 -6.01 1.51
CA THR A 191 -17.72 -5.77 1.87
C THR A 191 -16.78 -6.48 0.91
N THR A 192 -15.66 -5.84 0.55
CA THR A 192 -14.62 -6.50 -0.25
C THR A 192 -13.64 -7.26 0.63
N ASN A 193 -13.41 -8.53 0.31
CA ASN A 193 -12.40 -9.37 0.95
C ASN A 193 -11.07 -9.34 0.17
N ARG A 194 -11.13 -9.46 -1.15
CA ARG A 194 -9.96 -9.31 -2.02
C ARG A 194 -10.30 -8.71 -3.37
N ILE A 195 -9.39 -7.92 -3.91
CA ILE A 195 -9.44 -7.43 -5.28
C ILE A 195 -8.14 -7.72 -6.03
N ARG A 196 -8.28 -8.12 -7.30
CA ARG A 196 -7.15 -8.20 -8.24
C ARG A 196 -7.53 -7.62 -9.59
N ALA A 197 -6.60 -6.91 -10.21
CA ALA A 197 -6.73 -6.34 -11.53
C ALA A 197 -6.03 -7.20 -12.59
N HIS A 198 -6.48 -7.08 -13.83
CA HIS A 198 -5.86 -7.71 -14.98
C HIS A 198 -6.04 -6.86 -16.22
N GLN A 199 -4.92 -6.53 -16.87
CA GLN A 199 -4.90 -5.71 -18.06
C GLN A 199 -4.67 -6.58 -19.29
N VAL A 200 -5.62 -6.56 -20.22
CA VAL A 200 -5.52 -7.22 -21.52
C VAL A 200 -5.02 -6.19 -22.53
N PRO A 201 -3.83 -6.39 -23.13
CA PRO A 201 -3.31 -5.47 -24.14
C PRO A 201 -4.28 -5.32 -25.32
N SER A 202 -4.46 -4.08 -25.78
CA SER A 202 -5.25 -3.81 -26.98
C SER A 202 -4.48 -4.25 -28.24
N PRO A 203 -5.15 -4.86 -29.25
CA PRO A 203 -4.55 -5.11 -30.56
C PRO A 203 -4.11 -3.82 -31.28
N ASN A 204 -4.72 -2.69 -30.92
CA ASN A 204 -4.36 -1.37 -31.41
C ASN A 204 -3.62 -0.63 -30.29
N ALA A 205 -2.32 -0.36 -30.49
CA ALA A 205 -1.48 0.36 -29.55
C ALA A 205 -1.97 1.79 -29.22
N ALA A 206 -2.81 2.38 -30.07
CA ALA A 206 -3.43 3.69 -29.80
C ALA A 206 -4.62 3.62 -28.83
N LYS A 207 -5.08 2.42 -28.44
CA LYS A 207 -6.14 2.23 -27.45
C LYS A 207 -5.54 1.71 -26.14
N PRO A 208 -6.02 2.19 -24.99
CA PRO A 208 -5.59 1.66 -23.71
C PRO A 208 -5.94 0.16 -23.58
N PRO A 209 -5.20 -0.59 -22.75
CA PRO A 209 -5.55 -1.97 -22.44
C PRO A 209 -6.94 -2.03 -21.80
N THR A 210 -7.64 -3.14 -22.01
CA THR A 210 -8.87 -3.40 -21.25
C THR A 210 -8.49 -3.84 -19.85
N THR A 211 -8.94 -3.11 -18.83
CA THR A 211 -8.63 -3.40 -17.44
C THR A 211 -9.84 -4.03 -16.76
N PHE A 212 -9.72 -5.32 -16.44
CA PHE A 212 -10.69 -6.02 -15.61
C PHE A 212 -10.28 -6.00 -14.15
N THR A 213 -11.26 -5.94 -13.24
CA THR A 213 -11.07 -6.25 -11.82
C THR A 213 -11.90 -7.47 -11.46
N ALA A 214 -11.39 -8.33 -10.57
CA ALA A 214 -12.17 -9.35 -9.88
C ALA A 214 -12.24 -8.97 -8.40
N VAL A 215 -13.45 -8.85 -7.88
CA VAL A 215 -13.73 -8.47 -6.49
C VAL A 215 -14.45 -9.62 -5.81
N MET A 216 -13.80 -10.25 -4.83
CA MET A 216 -14.40 -11.26 -3.95
C MET A 216 -15.08 -10.55 -2.78
N LEU A 217 -16.36 -10.81 -2.61
CA LEU A 217 -17.19 -10.19 -1.58
C LEU A 217 -17.49 -11.16 -0.43
N GLU A 218 -17.74 -10.59 0.76
CA GLU A 218 -18.14 -11.33 1.97
C GLU A 218 -19.44 -12.14 1.76
N ASN A 219 -20.32 -11.71 0.85
CA ASN A 219 -21.54 -12.45 0.50
C ASN A 219 -21.32 -13.64 -0.46
N SER A 220 -20.07 -14.08 -0.64
CA SER A 220 -19.65 -15.20 -1.52
C SER A 220 -19.81 -14.96 -3.03
N GLU A 221 -20.12 -13.74 -3.45
CA GLU A 221 -20.14 -13.37 -4.87
C GLU A 221 -18.77 -12.89 -5.34
N VAL A 222 -18.41 -13.23 -6.57
CA VAL A 222 -17.26 -12.63 -7.26
C VAL A 222 -17.78 -11.75 -8.39
N LEU A 223 -17.45 -10.46 -8.34
CA LEU A 223 -17.83 -9.50 -9.35
C LEU A 223 -16.65 -9.20 -10.27
N ILE A 224 -16.87 -9.28 -11.58
CA ILE A 224 -15.90 -8.82 -12.57
C ILE A 224 -16.40 -7.51 -13.17
N HIS A 225 -15.59 -6.46 -13.11
CA HIS A 225 -15.87 -5.16 -13.72
C HIS A 225 -14.87 -4.86 -14.84
N ASP A 226 -15.31 -4.16 -15.88
CA ASP A 226 -14.43 -3.48 -16.82
C ASP A 226 -14.33 -2.01 -16.38
N ILE A 227 -13.16 -1.64 -15.86
CA ILE A 227 -12.90 -0.30 -15.32
C ILE A 227 -12.15 0.60 -16.31
N THR A 228 -11.96 0.14 -17.55
CA THR A 228 -11.29 0.93 -18.61
C THR A 228 -11.94 2.32 -18.80
N PRO A 229 -13.28 2.47 -18.78
CA PRO A 229 -13.91 3.79 -18.88
C PRO A 229 -13.55 4.71 -17.70
N HIS A 230 -13.49 4.18 -16.48
CA HIS A 230 -13.17 4.93 -15.26
C HIS A 230 -11.74 5.44 -15.29
N LEU A 231 -10.79 4.60 -15.71
CA LEU A 231 -9.39 5.00 -15.90
C LEU A 231 -9.28 6.11 -16.95
N THR A 232 -9.89 5.90 -18.12
CA THR A 232 -9.89 6.90 -19.20
C THR A 232 -10.48 8.25 -18.75
N SER A 233 -11.44 8.22 -17.83
CA SER A 233 -12.10 9.44 -17.34
C SER A 233 -11.20 10.36 -16.51
N PHE A 234 -10.08 9.86 -15.98
CA PHE A 234 -9.10 10.72 -15.29
C PHE A 234 -8.29 11.57 -16.26
N ASP A 235 -8.08 11.10 -17.49
CA ASP A 235 -7.20 11.75 -18.46
C ASP A 235 -7.96 12.49 -19.56
N VAL A 236 -9.28 12.30 -19.64
CA VAL A 236 -10.15 12.93 -20.64
C VAL A 236 -11.17 13.84 -19.94
N PRO A 237 -10.89 15.15 -19.86
CA PRO A 237 -11.79 16.12 -19.25
C PRO A 237 -13.20 16.08 -19.87
N GLY A 238 -14.23 16.18 -19.03
CA GLY A 238 -15.62 16.15 -19.47
C GLY A 238 -16.19 14.75 -19.76
N THR A 239 -15.43 13.67 -19.51
CA THR A 239 -15.94 12.30 -19.61
C THR A 239 -17.05 12.06 -18.58
N ILE A 240 -18.22 11.64 -19.06
CA ILE A 240 -19.36 11.27 -18.21
C ILE A 240 -19.48 9.75 -18.19
N LEU A 241 -19.29 9.15 -17.00
CA LEU A 241 -19.49 7.72 -16.78
C LEU A 241 -20.98 7.40 -16.70
N THR A 242 -21.44 6.48 -17.54
CA THR A 242 -22.83 6.02 -17.53
C THR A 242 -23.05 4.96 -16.45
N PRO A 243 -24.25 4.84 -15.85
CA PRO A 243 -24.54 3.80 -14.86
C PRO A 243 -24.31 2.37 -15.38
N THR A 244 -24.43 2.16 -16.70
CA THR A 244 -24.17 0.86 -17.33
C THR A 244 -22.69 0.48 -17.31
N GLN A 245 -21.78 1.45 -17.40
CA GLN A 245 -20.33 1.22 -17.33
C GLN A 245 -19.87 0.83 -15.93
N SER A 246 -20.61 1.21 -14.89
CA SER A 246 -20.34 0.78 -13.51
C SER A 246 -20.98 -0.56 -13.14
N LYS A 247 -21.68 -1.23 -14.06
CA LYS A 247 -22.23 -2.57 -13.79
C LYS A 247 -21.16 -3.64 -13.99
N PRO A 248 -21.18 -4.72 -13.20
CA PRO A 248 -20.29 -5.86 -13.44
C PRO A 248 -20.56 -6.48 -14.81
N VAL A 249 -19.49 -6.82 -15.53
CA VAL A 249 -19.55 -7.61 -16.77
C VAL A 249 -19.82 -9.09 -16.48
N ALA A 250 -19.54 -9.55 -15.26
CA ALA A 250 -19.97 -10.84 -14.75
C ALA A 250 -20.19 -10.83 -13.23
N THR A 251 -21.16 -11.62 -12.79
CA THR A 251 -21.41 -11.95 -11.38
C THR A 251 -21.32 -13.46 -11.23
N LEU A 252 -20.30 -13.95 -10.55
CA LEU A 252 -20.05 -15.37 -10.36
C LEU A 252 -20.59 -15.79 -8.99
N ARG A 253 -21.41 -16.85 -8.97
CA ARG A 253 -22.17 -17.34 -7.80
C ARG A 253 -21.96 -18.84 -7.58
N MET A 254 -20.72 -19.28 -7.72
CA MET A 254 -20.31 -20.69 -7.58
C MET A 254 -19.91 -21.07 -6.15
N HIS A 255 -19.37 -20.10 -5.40
CA HIS A 255 -18.96 -20.29 -4.01
C HIS A 255 -20.16 -20.34 -3.08
N LYS A 256 -20.03 -21.10 -1.98
CA LYS A 256 -21.07 -21.25 -0.94
C LYS A 256 -20.68 -20.60 0.38
N SER A 257 -19.40 -20.25 0.50
CA SER A 257 -18.81 -19.51 1.59
C SER A 257 -18.02 -18.36 0.99
N GLU A 258 -17.73 -17.33 1.77
CA GLU A 258 -16.81 -16.28 1.36
C GLU A 258 -15.39 -16.83 1.15
N GLY A 259 -14.48 -15.97 0.68
CA GLY A 259 -13.08 -16.31 0.53
C GLY A 259 -12.21 -15.08 0.41
N TYR A 260 -10.90 -15.33 0.40
CA TYR A 260 -9.87 -14.31 0.19
C TYR A 260 -9.03 -14.61 -1.04
N ALA A 261 -8.87 -15.86 -1.45
CA ALA A 261 -7.99 -16.19 -2.57
C ALA A 261 -8.56 -15.80 -3.94
N VAL A 262 -7.87 -14.90 -4.66
CA VAL A 262 -8.22 -14.42 -6.00
C VAL A 262 -6.94 -14.22 -6.81
N ALA A 263 -6.85 -14.78 -8.02
CA ALA A 263 -5.68 -14.57 -8.89
C ALA A 263 -5.98 -14.66 -10.38
N TRP A 264 -5.53 -13.66 -11.14
CA TRP A 264 -5.54 -13.67 -12.59
C TRP A 264 -4.32 -14.39 -13.16
N SER A 265 -4.51 -15.16 -14.22
CA SER A 265 -3.42 -15.85 -14.89
C SER A 265 -2.58 -14.87 -15.72
N PRO A 266 -1.27 -14.70 -15.45
CA PRO A 266 -0.43 -13.81 -16.22
C PRO A 266 -0.09 -14.37 -17.62
N LEU A 267 -0.09 -15.70 -17.78
CA LEU A 267 0.31 -16.39 -19.00
C LEU A 267 -0.85 -16.89 -19.87
N ALA A 268 -2.10 -16.63 -19.46
CA ALA A 268 -3.25 -17.08 -20.23
C ALA A 268 -3.45 -16.18 -21.45
N THR A 269 -3.82 -16.78 -22.58
CA THR A 269 -4.09 -16.05 -23.83
C THR A 269 -5.43 -15.31 -23.80
N SER A 270 -6.30 -15.71 -22.88
CA SER A 270 -7.59 -15.10 -22.58
C SER A 270 -7.69 -14.91 -21.07
N PRO A 271 -8.41 -13.90 -20.57
CA PRO A 271 -8.60 -13.69 -19.14
C PRO A 271 -9.05 -14.98 -18.45
N LYS A 272 -8.28 -15.39 -17.44
CA LYS A 272 -8.50 -16.61 -16.68
C LYS A 272 -8.25 -16.31 -15.20
N LEU A 273 -9.23 -16.62 -14.38
CA LEU A 273 -9.31 -16.25 -12.97
C LEU A 273 -9.41 -17.51 -12.11
N LEU A 274 -8.65 -17.54 -11.01
CA LEU A 274 -8.82 -18.46 -9.90
C LEU A 274 -9.50 -17.75 -8.74
N THR A 275 -10.42 -18.45 -8.08
CA THR A 275 -11.05 -18.00 -6.84
C THR A 275 -11.16 -19.16 -5.86
N GLY A 276 -10.77 -18.94 -4.60
CA GLY A 276 -10.84 -19.93 -3.52
C GLY A 276 -11.76 -19.46 -2.39
N ASP A 277 -12.46 -20.38 -1.74
CA ASP A 277 -13.34 -20.09 -0.59
C ASP A 277 -12.88 -20.73 0.73
N ASN A 278 -13.55 -20.34 1.81
CA ASN A 278 -13.33 -20.85 3.16
C ASN A 278 -13.72 -22.33 3.32
N ASP A 279 -14.39 -22.94 2.34
CA ASP A 279 -14.70 -24.38 2.31
C ASP A 279 -13.60 -25.22 1.63
N GLY A 280 -12.45 -24.62 1.28
CA GLY A 280 -11.36 -25.33 0.62
C GLY A 280 -11.59 -25.56 -0.88
N LYS A 281 -12.58 -24.90 -1.51
CA LYS A 281 -12.92 -25.09 -2.93
C LYS A 281 -12.29 -24.00 -3.78
N ILE A 282 -11.66 -24.42 -4.87
CA ILE A 282 -11.06 -23.50 -5.85
C ILE A 282 -11.78 -23.65 -7.18
N PHE A 283 -12.20 -22.54 -7.78
CA PHE A 283 -12.83 -22.50 -9.10
C PHE A 283 -11.97 -21.78 -10.11
N VAL A 284 -12.08 -22.20 -11.37
CA VAL A 284 -11.49 -21.53 -12.53
C VAL A 284 -12.61 -20.88 -13.33
N THR A 285 -12.44 -19.61 -13.68
CA THR A 285 -13.34 -18.89 -14.58
C THR A 285 -12.54 -18.34 -15.76
N THR A 286 -13.00 -18.58 -16.99
CA THR A 286 -12.32 -18.14 -18.20
C THR A 286 -13.25 -17.28 -19.06
N LEU A 287 -12.72 -16.22 -19.67
CA LEU A 287 -13.41 -15.47 -20.72
C LEU A 287 -13.21 -16.19 -22.06
N THR A 288 -14.28 -16.76 -22.62
CA THR A 288 -14.28 -17.43 -23.93
C THR A 288 -15.39 -16.86 -24.80
N ASP A 289 -15.08 -16.43 -26.02
CA ASP A 289 -16.03 -15.85 -26.97
C ASP A 289 -16.89 -14.71 -26.37
N GLY A 290 -16.25 -13.86 -25.56
CA GLY A 290 -16.90 -12.73 -24.89
C GLY A 290 -17.83 -13.12 -23.73
N ARG A 291 -17.81 -14.37 -23.28
CA ARG A 291 -18.60 -14.85 -22.14
C ARG A 291 -17.71 -15.41 -21.05
N TRP A 292 -17.99 -15.02 -19.82
CA TRP A 292 -17.37 -15.60 -18.63
C TRP A 292 -18.00 -16.96 -18.35
N ALA A 293 -17.17 -17.99 -18.25
CA ALA A 293 -17.59 -19.35 -17.95
C ALA A 293 -16.74 -19.91 -16.81
N THR A 294 -17.42 -20.37 -15.75
CA THR A 294 -16.79 -21.04 -14.61
C THR A 294 -16.86 -22.54 -14.78
N ASP A 295 -15.78 -23.24 -14.49
CA ASP A 295 -15.74 -24.69 -14.50
C ASP A 295 -16.75 -25.28 -13.49
N ARG A 296 -17.46 -26.32 -13.92
CA ARG A 296 -18.55 -26.92 -13.13
C ARG A 296 -18.07 -27.56 -11.83
N PHE A 297 -16.86 -28.11 -11.83
CA PHE A 297 -16.30 -28.85 -10.71
C PHE A 297 -15.14 -28.05 -10.10
N PRO A 298 -15.17 -27.79 -8.79
CA PRO A 298 -14.05 -27.15 -8.11
C PRO A 298 -12.86 -28.10 -7.99
N PHE A 299 -11.68 -27.53 -7.79
CA PHE A 299 -10.54 -28.24 -7.22
C PHE A 299 -10.80 -28.43 -5.72
N THR A 300 -10.55 -29.64 -5.27
CA THR A 300 -10.84 -30.08 -3.89
C THR A 300 -9.64 -30.86 -3.37
N GLY A 301 -9.24 -30.58 -2.13
CA GLY A 301 -8.07 -31.21 -1.54
C GLY A 301 -7.52 -30.50 -0.31
N HIS A 302 -7.84 -29.22 -0.11
CA HIS A 302 -7.66 -28.55 1.18
C HIS A 302 -8.73 -29.02 2.17
N ALA A 303 -8.33 -29.11 3.44
CA ALA A 303 -9.20 -29.49 4.55
C ALA A 303 -9.82 -28.29 5.27
N SER A 304 -9.34 -27.08 4.96
CA SER A 304 -9.80 -25.81 5.53
C SER A 304 -9.81 -24.71 4.45
N SER A 305 -10.00 -23.47 4.89
CA SER A 305 -10.05 -22.27 4.05
C SER A 305 -8.87 -22.12 3.10
N VAL A 306 -9.11 -21.65 1.87
CA VAL A 306 -8.04 -21.26 0.94
C VAL A 306 -7.78 -19.77 1.09
N GLU A 307 -6.68 -19.44 1.75
CA GLU A 307 -6.33 -18.05 2.10
C GLU A 307 -5.70 -17.30 0.93
N ASP A 308 -4.86 -17.99 0.13
CA ASP A 308 -4.22 -17.39 -1.04
C ASP A 308 -3.99 -18.37 -2.18
N ILE A 309 -3.94 -17.84 -3.40
CA ILE A 309 -3.70 -18.58 -4.64
C ILE A 309 -2.81 -17.74 -5.55
N GLN A 310 -1.82 -18.38 -6.18
CA GLN A 310 -0.95 -17.75 -7.18
C GLN A 310 -0.81 -18.63 -8.40
N TRP A 311 -0.95 -18.06 -9.59
CA TRP A 311 -0.61 -18.76 -10.82
C TRP A 311 0.91 -18.91 -10.93
N SER A 312 1.35 -20.00 -11.54
CA SER A 312 2.77 -20.18 -11.84
C SER A 312 3.24 -19.11 -12.84
N PRO A 313 4.40 -18.48 -12.60
CA PRO A 313 4.93 -17.43 -13.47
C PRO A 313 5.52 -17.97 -14.78
N ASN A 314 5.78 -19.28 -14.88
CA ASN A 314 6.35 -19.93 -16.07
C ASN A 314 5.47 -21.04 -16.67
N GLU A 315 4.51 -21.59 -15.93
CA GLU A 315 3.63 -22.67 -16.39
C GLU A 315 2.15 -22.24 -16.43
N ARG A 316 1.63 -21.92 -17.62
CA ARG A 316 0.30 -21.31 -17.84
C ARG A 316 -0.92 -22.04 -17.27
N ASN A 317 -0.75 -23.29 -16.85
CA ASN A 317 -1.82 -24.18 -16.38
C ASN A 317 -1.62 -24.60 -14.92
N VAL A 318 -0.53 -24.19 -14.29
CA VAL A 318 -0.15 -24.58 -12.94
C VAL A 318 -0.41 -23.42 -11.99
N PHE A 319 -0.86 -23.72 -10.78
CA PHE A 319 -1.02 -22.74 -9.72
C PHE A 319 -0.72 -23.36 -8.36
N ALA A 320 -0.42 -22.51 -7.39
CA ALA A 320 -0.23 -22.84 -5.99
C ALA A 320 -1.39 -22.28 -5.15
N SER A 321 -1.71 -22.95 -4.05
CA SER A 321 -2.65 -22.44 -3.06
C SER A 321 -2.16 -22.69 -1.64
N ALA A 322 -2.45 -21.75 -0.75
CA ALA A 322 -2.21 -21.82 0.68
C ALA A 322 -3.53 -21.95 1.44
N SER A 323 -3.47 -22.51 2.63
CA SER A 323 -4.66 -22.80 3.42
C SER A 323 -4.40 -22.74 4.92
N SER A 324 -5.46 -22.46 5.65
CA SER A 324 -5.56 -22.64 7.10
C SER A 324 -5.32 -24.08 7.57
N ASP A 325 -5.25 -25.07 6.68
CA ASP A 325 -4.82 -26.43 7.05
C ASP A 325 -3.29 -26.60 7.19
N GLY A 326 -2.54 -25.50 7.12
CA GLY A 326 -1.08 -25.45 7.21
C GLY A 326 -0.36 -26.01 5.97
N SER A 327 -1.10 -26.31 4.90
CA SER A 327 -0.56 -26.90 3.68
C SER A 327 -0.53 -25.96 2.49
N ILE A 328 0.46 -26.19 1.63
CA ILE A 328 0.54 -25.64 0.29
C ILE A 328 0.30 -26.78 -0.70
N LYS A 329 -0.50 -26.49 -1.72
CA LYS A 329 -0.79 -27.44 -2.79
C LYS A 329 -0.45 -26.84 -4.14
N ILE A 330 0.12 -27.67 -5.01
CA ILE A 330 0.37 -27.33 -6.42
C ILE A 330 -0.62 -28.10 -7.28
N TRP A 331 -1.24 -27.41 -8.22
CA TRP A 331 -2.34 -27.90 -9.02
C TRP A 331 -2.05 -27.72 -10.50
N ASP A 332 -2.69 -28.55 -11.32
CA ASP A 332 -2.71 -28.39 -12.77
C ASP A 332 -4.16 -28.37 -13.24
N VAL A 333 -4.58 -27.25 -13.84
CA VAL A 333 -5.96 -27.07 -14.32
C VAL A 333 -6.35 -28.01 -15.46
N ARG A 334 -5.37 -28.68 -16.10
CA ARG A 334 -5.62 -29.72 -17.11
C ARG A 334 -6.00 -31.06 -16.47
N SER A 335 -5.73 -31.23 -15.18
CA SER A 335 -5.99 -32.47 -14.47
C SER A 335 -7.48 -32.71 -14.31
N LYS A 336 -7.99 -33.76 -14.94
CA LYS A 336 -9.42 -34.14 -14.87
C LYS A 336 -9.88 -34.58 -13.49
N SER A 337 -8.96 -34.98 -12.61
CA SER A 337 -9.31 -35.36 -11.24
C SER A 337 -9.56 -34.16 -10.33
N HIS A 338 -9.11 -32.96 -10.73
CA HIS A 338 -9.23 -31.74 -9.92
C HIS A 338 -8.60 -31.90 -8.51
N THR A 339 -7.60 -32.79 -8.41
CA THR A 339 -6.81 -33.04 -7.20
C THR A 339 -5.43 -32.40 -7.34
N ALA A 340 -4.82 -32.03 -6.22
CA ALA A 340 -3.47 -31.48 -6.20
C ALA A 340 -2.46 -32.47 -6.76
N ALA A 341 -1.51 -31.98 -7.55
CA ALA A 341 -0.37 -32.75 -8.04
C ALA A 341 0.68 -32.95 -6.93
N VAL A 342 0.83 -31.93 -6.08
CA VAL A 342 1.73 -31.92 -4.91
C VAL A 342 0.96 -31.32 -3.73
N SER A 343 1.11 -31.90 -2.54
CA SER A 343 0.50 -31.43 -1.32
C SER A 343 1.49 -31.56 -0.19
N VAL A 344 1.83 -30.44 0.46
CA VAL A 344 2.87 -30.40 1.49
C VAL A 344 2.38 -29.58 2.67
N ASN A 345 2.38 -30.17 3.87
CA ASN A 345 2.19 -29.41 5.10
C ASN A 345 3.52 -28.73 5.46
N VAL A 346 3.50 -27.40 5.51
CA VAL A 346 4.67 -26.55 5.75
C VAL A 346 4.66 -25.94 7.14
N SER A 347 3.48 -25.70 7.71
CA SER A 347 3.30 -25.17 9.06
C SER A 347 2.25 -25.97 9.84
N ASP A 348 2.32 -25.84 11.16
CA ASP A 348 1.30 -26.35 12.09
C ASP A 348 0.23 -25.28 12.40
N THR A 349 0.39 -24.07 11.83
CA THR A 349 -0.51 -22.91 11.86
C THR A 349 -1.00 -22.58 10.44
N ASP A 350 -1.96 -21.66 10.34
CA ASP A 350 -2.54 -21.24 9.06
C ASP A 350 -1.49 -20.59 8.16
N ILE A 351 -1.51 -20.93 6.86
CA ILE A 351 -0.71 -20.21 5.85
C ILE A 351 -1.63 -19.20 5.18
N ASN A 352 -1.35 -17.93 5.41
CA ASN A 352 -2.22 -16.82 5.03
C ASN A 352 -1.94 -16.30 3.61
N VAL A 353 -0.67 -16.31 3.18
CA VAL A 353 -0.24 -15.66 1.93
C VAL A 353 0.85 -16.42 1.19
N LEU A 354 0.88 -16.24 -0.14
CA LEU A 354 1.85 -16.81 -1.08
C LEU A 354 2.41 -15.75 -2.02
N SER A 355 3.70 -15.84 -2.32
CA SER A 355 4.29 -15.15 -3.46
C SER A 355 5.23 -16.07 -4.22
N TRP A 356 4.95 -16.26 -5.51
CA TRP A 356 5.75 -17.10 -6.40
C TRP A 356 6.75 -16.24 -7.17
N SER A 357 8.05 -16.48 -6.99
CA SER A 357 9.08 -15.66 -7.64
C SER A 357 8.99 -15.76 -9.16
N ALA A 358 8.82 -14.61 -9.83
CA ALA A 358 8.80 -14.52 -11.29
C ALA A 358 10.19 -14.72 -11.90
N GLN A 359 11.24 -14.27 -11.20
CA GLN A 359 12.63 -14.38 -11.65
C GLN A 359 13.20 -15.79 -11.43
N THR A 360 12.80 -16.43 -10.32
CA THR A 360 13.28 -17.76 -9.94
C THR A 360 12.09 -18.71 -9.71
N PRO A 361 11.47 -19.28 -10.77
CA PRO A 361 10.17 -19.96 -10.70
C PRO A 361 10.10 -21.23 -9.85
N HIS A 362 11.20 -21.68 -9.27
CA HIS A 362 11.20 -22.79 -8.31
C HIS A 362 11.12 -22.30 -6.85
N LEU A 363 11.16 -20.99 -6.60
CA LEU A 363 11.04 -20.39 -5.29
C LEU A 363 9.61 -19.89 -5.03
N LEU A 364 9.12 -20.19 -3.84
CA LEU A 364 7.84 -19.74 -3.33
C LEU A 364 8.04 -19.19 -1.92
N ALA A 365 7.60 -17.96 -1.65
CA ALA A 365 7.57 -17.37 -0.32
C ALA A 365 6.18 -17.54 0.28
N THR A 366 6.11 -17.75 1.60
CA THR A 366 4.86 -17.91 2.34
C THR A 366 4.90 -17.17 3.67
N GLY A 367 3.76 -16.67 4.12
CA GLY A 367 3.56 -16.11 5.45
C GLY A 367 2.50 -16.90 6.24
N ALA A 368 2.76 -17.12 7.53
CA ALA A 368 1.90 -17.86 8.43
C ALA A 368 1.28 -16.97 9.52
N ASP A 369 0.30 -17.51 10.23
CA ASP A 369 -0.47 -16.80 11.26
C ASP A 369 0.31 -16.53 12.56
N ASP A 370 1.39 -17.27 12.79
CA ASP A 370 2.29 -17.09 13.94
C ASP A 370 3.41 -16.06 13.69
N GLY A 371 3.38 -15.35 12.56
CA GLY A 371 4.38 -14.36 12.17
C GLY A 371 5.63 -14.94 11.51
N LEU A 372 5.70 -16.27 11.34
CA LEU A 372 6.76 -16.88 10.55
C LEU A 372 6.52 -16.64 9.06
N TRP A 373 7.57 -16.25 8.36
CA TRP A 373 7.59 -16.31 6.90
C TRP A 373 8.82 -17.09 6.42
N ALA A 374 8.66 -17.77 5.29
CA ALA A 374 9.65 -18.71 4.79
C ALA A 374 9.67 -18.78 3.27
N VAL A 375 10.82 -19.20 2.73
CA VAL A 375 11.06 -19.44 1.30
C VAL A 375 11.30 -20.91 1.07
N TRP A 376 10.65 -21.45 0.03
CA TRP A 376 10.64 -22.87 -0.29
C TRP A 376 11.15 -23.11 -1.71
N ASP A 377 11.91 -24.19 -1.88
CA ASP A 377 12.27 -24.71 -3.20
C ASP A 377 11.33 -25.85 -3.60
N LEU A 378 10.49 -25.58 -4.59
CA LEU A 378 9.49 -26.52 -5.10
C LEU A 378 10.11 -27.80 -5.69
N ARG A 379 11.37 -27.78 -6.12
CA ARG A 379 12.06 -28.97 -6.66
C ARG A 379 12.28 -30.04 -5.60
N HIS A 380 12.31 -29.66 -4.33
CA HIS A 380 12.45 -30.58 -3.22
C HIS A 380 11.12 -31.21 -2.78
N TRP A 381 10.00 -30.73 -3.32
CA TRP A 381 8.69 -31.26 -2.98
C TRP A 381 8.39 -32.52 -3.78
N LYS A 382 8.11 -33.60 -3.09
CA LYS A 382 7.80 -34.90 -3.70
C LYS A 382 6.31 -35.17 -3.63
N PRO A 383 5.71 -35.75 -4.68
CA PRO A 383 4.34 -36.25 -4.61
C PRO A 383 4.25 -37.42 -3.62
N GLY A 384 3.37 -37.34 -2.61
CA GLY A 384 3.03 -38.46 -1.74
C GLY A 384 3.04 -38.16 -0.23
N SER A 385 2.21 -38.88 0.52
CA SER A 385 1.93 -38.67 1.95
C SER A 385 3.06 -39.05 2.93
N SER A 386 4.20 -39.54 2.43
CA SER A 386 5.28 -40.10 3.27
C SER A 386 6.60 -39.33 3.18
N SER A 387 6.61 -38.12 2.61
CA SER A 387 7.80 -37.26 2.66
C SER A 387 7.92 -36.61 4.04
N PRO A 388 9.14 -36.46 4.59
CA PRO A 388 9.35 -35.63 5.77
C PRO A 388 8.85 -34.19 5.52
N LYS A 389 8.49 -33.48 6.60
CA LYS A 389 8.13 -32.05 6.55
C LYS A 389 9.23 -31.32 5.75
N PRO A 390 8.89 -30.55 4.69
CA PRO A 390 9.89 -29.90 3.87
C PRO A 390 10.73 -28.97 4.75
N LYS A 391 12.02 -28.87 4.43
CA LYS A 391 12.87 -27.87 5.05
C LYS A 391 12.81 -26.59 4.20
N PRO A 392 12.50 -25.41 4.77
CA PRO A 392 12.58 -24.17 4.03
C PRO A 392 14.04 -23.86 3.66
N VAL A 393 14.22 -23.13 2.55
CA VAL A 393 15.52 -22.59 2.12
C VAL A 393 15.95 -21.48 3.07
N ALA A 394 15.00 -20.60 3.42
CA ALA A 394 15.15 -19.55 4.41
C ALA A 394 13.87 -19.46 5.25
N SER A 395 13.99 -19.12 6.53
CA SER A 395 12.86 -18.95 7.45
C SER A 395 13.20 -17.88 8.46
N PHE A 396 12.27 -16.97 8.71
CA PHE A 396 12.49 -15.80 9.55
C PHE A 396 11.39 -15.70 10.62
N ASP A 397 11.83 -15.65 11.88
CA ASP A 397 11.00 -15.44 13.08
C ASP A 397 11.31 -14.05 13.64
N PHE A 398 10.77 -13.04 12.95
CA PHE A 398 10.95 -11.63 13.30
C PHE A 398 9.63 -11.00 13.73
N HIS A 399 8.59 -11.17 12.92
CA HIS A 399 7.26 -10.63 13.19
C HIS A 399 6.60 -11.33 14.38
N ARG A 400 5.70 -10.62 15.06
CA ARG A 400 5.06 -11.08 16.31
C ARG A 400 3.56 -11.35 16.19
N GLU A 401 3.01 -11.03 15.04
CA GLU A 401 1.61 -11.29 14.67
C GLU A 401 1.56 -11.83 13.24
N GLN A 402 0.38 -12.24 12.80
CA GLN A 402 0.13 -12.89 11.53
C GLN A 402 0.68 -12.12 10.34
N ILE A 403 1.30 -12.84 9.41
CA ILE A 403 1.72 -12.26 8.14
C ILE A 403 0.48 -12.02 7.28
N THR A 404 0.26 -10.77 6.89
CA THR A 404 -0.92 -10.32 6.13
C THR A 404 -0.62 -10.13 4.64
N SER A 405 0.64 -9.88 4.26
CA SER A 405 1.09 -9.81 2.87
C SER A 405 2.52 -10.29 2.72
N VAL A 406 2.83 -10.93 1.60
CA VAL A 406 4.21 -11.25 1.18
C VAL A 406 4.32 -11.09 -0.32
N GLU A 407 5.35 -10.41 -0.81
CA GLU A 407 5.56 -10.22 -2.25
C GLU A 407 7.05 -10.20 -2.63
N TRP A 408 7.44 -11.08 -3.55
CA TRP A 408 8.73 -10.98 -4.24
C TRP A 408 8.80 -9.71 -5.07
N HIS A 409 9.95 -9.06 -5.06
CA HIS A 409 10.20 -7.93 -5.94
C HIS A 409 10.00 -8.35 -7.42
N PRO A 410 9.33 -7.51 -8.25
CA PRO A 410 8.95 -7.90 -9.61
C PRO A 410 10.14 -8.15 -10.54
N THR A 411 11.28 -7.51 -10.28
CA THR A 411 12.48 -7.57 -11.14
C THR A 411 13.74 -8.09 -10.46
N GLU A 412 13.78 -8.15 -9.12
CA GLU A 412 14.96 -8.55 -8.34
C GLU A 412 14.63 -9.89 -7.68
N ASP A 413 15.54 -10.85 -7.74
CA ASP A 413 15.27 -12.23 -7.34
C ASP A 413 15.57 -12.54 -5.87
N SER A 414 16.18 -11.60 -5.14
CA SER A 414 16.52 -11.72 -3.72
C SER A 414 15.64 -10.89 -2.79
N ILE A 415 14.87 -9.92 -3.31
CA ILE A 415 14.14 -8.95 -2.49
C ILE A 415 12.71 -9.40 -2.24
N VAL A 416 12.25 -9.32 -0.99
CA VAL A 416 10.88 -9.65 -0.56
C VAL A 416 10.32 -8.55 0.34
N ALA A 417 9.08 -8.13 0.08
CA ALA A 417 8.30 -7.30 0.99
C ALA A 417 7.39 -8.19 1.85
N VAL A 418 7.29 -7.89 3.15
CA VAL A 418 6.45 -8.62 4.10
C VAL A 418 5.69 -7.62 4.96
N ALA A 419 4.36 -7.76 5.01
CA ALA A 419 3.50 -7.00 5.92
C ALA A 419 2.90 -7.94 6.97
N ALA A 420 2.78 -7.46 8.21
CA ALA A 420 2.30 -8.26 9.33
C ALA A 420 1.38 -7.47 10.27
N GLY A 421 0.55 -8.20 11.03
CA GLY A 421 -0.42 -7.66 11.99
C GLY A 421 0.20 -6.83 13.12
N ASP A 422 1.52 -6.93 13.31
CA ASP A 422 2.29 -6.16 14.28
C ASP A 422 2.56 -4.71 13.84
N ASN A 423 1.80 -4.23 12.85
CA ASN A 423 1.83 -2.89 12.25
C ASN A 423 3.12 -2.60 11.47
N THR A 424 3.72 -3.62 10.86
CA THR A 424 5.00 -3.47 10.15
C THR A 424 4.92 -3.90 8.69
N LEU A 425 5.54 -3.11 7.83
CA LEU A 425 5.88 -3.45 6.46
C LEU A 425 7.41 -3.46 6.38
N THR A 426 7.98 -4.60 6.02
CA THR A 426 9.42 -4.85 6.04
C THR A 426 9.92 -5.25 4.66
N LEU A 427 11.15 -4.85 4.35
CA LEU A 427 11.85 -5.25 3.13
C LEU A 427 13.03 -6.13 3.52
N TRP A 428 13.23 -7.20 2.76
CA TRP A 428 14.25 -8.20 3.02
C TRP A 428 15.09 -8.44 1.78
N ASP A 429 16.40 -8.60 1.94
CA ASP A 429 17.33 -9.02 0.89
C ASP A 429 17.96 -10.36 1.26
N LEU A 430 17.56 -11.40 0.54
CA LEU A 430 17.99 -12.78 0.75
C LEU A 430 19.42 -13.05 0.24
N SER A 431 20.05 -12.09 -0.46
CA SER A 431 21.43 -12.22 -0.92
C SER A 431 22.46 -11.90 0.16
N VAL A 432 22.04 -11.27 1.25
CA VAL A 432 22.91 -10.87 2.36
C VAL A 432 23.29 -12.07 3.22
N GLU A 433 24.59 -12.34 3.32
CA GLU A 433 25.21 -13.25 4.29
C GLU A 433 26.27 -12.45 5.07
N PHE A 434 26.35 -12.60 6.40
CA PHE A 434 27.45 -11.99 7.16
C PHE A 434 28.77 -12.72 6.86
N ASP A 435 29.84 -11.96 6.60
CA ASP A 435 31.20 -12.43 6.88
C ASP A 435 31.47 -12.27 8.39
N ASP A 436 32.14 -13.25 9.01
CA ASP A 436 32.34 -13.38 10.47
C ASP A 436 32.89 -12.11 11.17
N GLU A 437 33.53 -11.19 10.43
CA GLU A 437 34.10 -9.93 10.95
C GLU A 437 33.04 -8.84 11.22
N GLU A 438 31.98 -8.76 10.41
CA GLU A 438 30.95 -7.69 10.47
C GLU A 438 29.90 -7.95 11.58
N SER A 439 29.81 -9.20 12.02
CA SER A 439 29.01 -9.63 13.18
C SER A 439 29.48 -9.02 14.52
N LYS A 440 30.71 -8.47 14.57
CA LYS A 440 31.30 -7.89 15.78
C LYS A 440 30.80 -6.46 16.05
N ASP A 441 30.47 -5.70 15.01
CA ASP A 441 29.97 -4.33 15.12
C ASP A 441 28.44 -4.27 15.34
N THR A 442 27.72 -5.36 15.06
CA THR A 442 26.29 -5.54 15.31
C THR A 442 25.99 -6.20 16.67
N ALA A 443 26.96 -6.19 17.60
CA ALA A 443 26.86 -6.87 18.90
C ALA A 443 25.63 -6.45 19.75
N ASP A 444 25.07 -5.26 19.50
CA ASP A 444 23.86 -4.74 20.17
C ASP A 444 22.53 -5.14 19.47
N ALA A 445 22.58 -5.79 18.30
CA ALA A 445 21.41 -6.14 17.48
C ALA A 445 21.29 -7.63 17.14
N LYS A 446 21.77 -8.54 18.00
CA LYS A 446 21.85 -9.99 17.76
C LYS A 446 20.57 -10.69 17.28
N ASP A 447 19.38 -10.17 17.61
CA ASP A 447 18.11 -10.79 17.19
C ASP A 447 17.49 -10.14 15.94
N VAL A 448 18.21 -9.25 15.23
CA VAL A 448 17.76 -8.69 13.93
C VAL A 448 18.46 -9.49 12.84
N PRO A 449 17.72 -10.19 11.96
CA PRO A 449 18.34 -10.89 10.87
C PRO A 449 19.04 -9.90 9.92
N PRO A 450 20.26 -10.21 9.42
CA PRO A 450 20.98 -9.34 8.48
C PRO A 450 20.23 -9.09 7.18
N GLN A 451 19.36 -10.01 6.79
CA GLN A 451 18.56 -9.89 5.59
C GLN A 451 17.48 -8.81 5.72
N LEU A 452 17.16 -8.33 6.93
CA LEU A 452 16.19 -7.25 7.12
C LEU A 452 16.80 -5.92 6.66
N LEU A 453 16.31 -5.40 5.54
CA LEU A 453 16.80 -4.18 4.90
C LEU A 453 16.09 -2.93 5.43
N PHE A 454 14.78 -3.02 5.65
CA PHE A 454 13.96 -1.86 5.96
C PHE A 454 12.73 -2.21 6.81
N VAL A 455 12.31 -1.29 7.68
CA VAL A 455 11.09 -1.41 8.49
C VAL A 455 10.30 -0.11 8.42
N HIS A 456 9.09 -0.19 7.90
CA HIS A 456 8.07 0.85 7.90
C HIS A 456 6.97 0.48 8.90
N TYR A 457 6.55 1.42 9.73
CA TYR A 457 5.40 1.23 10.62
C TYR A 457 4.14 1.77 9.94
N MET A 458 3.13 0.92 9.82
CA MET A 458 1.82 1.26 9.29
C MET A 458 0.77 0.56 10.16
N GLU A 459 -0.05 1.36 10.84
CA GLU A 459 -1.09 0.85 11.74
C GLU A 459 -2.10 -0.02 10.98
N GLY A 460 -2.31 -1.23 11.48
CA GLY A 460 -3.28 -2.18 10.94
C GLY A 460 -2.99 -2.61 9.51
N VAL A 461 -1.72 -2.65 9.08
CA VAL A 461 -1.35 -3.01 7.69
C VAL A 461 -1.98 -4.34 7.25
N LYS A 462 -2.60 -4.33 6.06
CA LYS A 462 -3.38 -5.45 5.52
C LYS A 462 -2.78 -6.05 4.27
N GLU A 463 -2.28 -5.21 3.38
CA GLU A 463 -1.75 -5.63 2.09
C GLU A 463 -0.67 -4.65 1.63
N CYS A 464 0.31 -5.14 0.88
CA CYS A 464 1.34 -4.33 0.22
C CYS A 464 1.64 -4.87 -1.18
N HIS A 465 1.96 -3.97 -2.11
CA HIS A 465 2.36 -4.32 -3.48
C HIS A 465 3.54 -3.49 -3.97
N TRP A 466 4.47 -4.12 -4.71
CA TRP A 466 5.52 -3.39 -5.40
C TRP A 466 4.97 -2.65 -6.61
N HIS A 467 5.36 -1.38 -6.79
CA HIS A 467 4.97 -0.65 -7.99
C HIS A 467 5.76 -1.18 -9.21
N PRO A 468 5.10 -1.72 -10.25
CA PRO A 468 5.79 -2.41 -11.35
C PRO A 468 6.57 -1.46 -12.29
N GLN A 469 6.34 -0.15 -12.21
CA GLN A 469 6.92 0.85 -13.13
C GLN A 469 7.72 1.96 -12.45
N ILE A 470 7.71 2.02 -11.11
CA ILE A 470 8.43 3.04 -10.32
C ILE A 470 9.34 2.24 -9.38
N PRO A 471 10.63 2.08 -9.74
CA PRO A 471 11.53 1.20 -9.02
C PRO A 471 11.68 1.59 -7.55
N GLY A 472 11.73 0.59 -6.66
CA GLY A 472 11.88 0.80 -5.22
C GLY A 472 10.66 1.38 -4.50
N THR A 473 9.52 1.51 -5.19
CA THR A 473 8.26 1.98 -4.57
C THR A 473 7.41 0.80 -4.14
N VAL A 474 6.97 0.81 -2.89
CA VAL A 474 5.94 -0.08 -2.35
C VAL A 474 4.75 0.78 -1.96
N MET A 475 3.55 0.32 -2.27
CA MET A 475 2.31 0.87 -1.72
C MET A 475 1.80 -0.10 -0.65
N GLY A 476 1.33 0.41 0.47
CA GLY A 476 0.69 -0.37 1.53
C GLY A 476 -0.73 0.13 1.80
N THR A 477 -1.57 -0.72 2.38
CA THR A 477 -2.86 -0.30 2.95
C THR A 477 -3.00 -0.77 4.39
N GLY A 478 -3.60 0.07 5.22
CA GLY A 478 -3.84 -0.18 6.65
C GLY A 478 -5.03 0.61 7.16
N GLU A 479 -5.11 0.81 8.47
CA GLU A 479 -6.26 1.48 9.12
C GLU A 479 -6.35 2.97 8.72
N GLY A 480 -5.21 3.63 8.51
CA GLY A 480 -5.11 5.03 8.08
C GLY A 480 -5.33 5.30 6.58
N GLY A 481 -5.57 4.26 5.77
CA GLY A 481 -5.69 4.37 4.31
C GLY A 481 -4.50 3.75 3.58
N PHE A 482 -3.88 4.51 2.67
CA PHE A 482 -2.73 4.10 1.86
C PHE A 482 -1.48 4.87 2.27
N GLY A 483 -0.33 4.21 2.18
CA GLY A 483 0.99 4.80 2.47
C GLY A 483 2.11 4.17 1.66
#